data_AF-A0A7Y8GVM9-F1
#
_entry.id   AF-A0A7Y8GVM9-F1
#
_cell.length_a   1.000
_cell.length_b   1.000
_cell.length_c   1.000
_cell.angle_alpha   90.00
_cell.angle_beta   90.00
_cell.angle_gamma   90.00
#
_symmetry.space_group_name_H-M   'P 1'
#
loop_
_entity.id
_entity.type
_entity.pdbx_description
1 polymer ?
#
loop_
_entity_poly.entity_id
_entity_poly.type
_entity_poly.pdbx_seq_one_letter_code
_entity_poly.pdbx_strand_id
1 'polypeptide(L)'
;MNKFQTLQVVLALAIFSANASAQFVKGNEAVNTSATGERLIEVAPLPRTGPIRKSKPCLAQAGCHAGPWHMVETRYGLQECTEVYAREGTCRKSSYGTTKLSRIWVVKVGGQWLQCQYPDLGSKCVKVFAPPPTNLPYPALQ
;
A
#
# COMPACT_ATOMS: atom_id res chain seq x y z
N MET A 1 22.70 -54.63 37.90
CA MET A 1 22.95 -54.21 36.50
C MET A 1 21.80 -53.36 36.03
N ASN A 2 22.10 -52.08 35.81
CA ASN A 2 21.17 -50.97 35.63
C ASN A 2 20.47 -51.03 34.28
N LYS A 3 19.15 -50.77 34.24
CA LYS A 3 18.46 -50.36 33.01
C LYS A 3 17.86 -48.99 33.23
N PHE A 4 18.58 -47.97 32.75
CA PHE A 4 18.12 -46.60 32.68
C PHE A 4 17.00 -46.50 31.65
N GLN A 5 15.86 -46.00 32.10
CA GLN A 5 14.65 -45.78 31.32
C GLN A 5 14.77 -44.42 30.64
N THR A 6 15.17 -44.38 29.37
CA THR A 6 15.25 -43.16 28.57
C THR A 6 13.86 -42.72 28.12
N LEU A 7 13.30 -41.70 28.78
CA LEU A 7 12.13 -40.95 28.31
C LEU A 7 12.56 -40.05 27.14
N GLN A 8 12.10 -40.35 25.92
CA GLN A 8 12.29 -39.49 24.76
C GLN A 8 11.17 -38.43 24.73
N VAL A 9 11.47 -37.21 25.20
CA VAL A 9 10.56 -36.06 25.07
C VAL A 9 10.78 -35.44 23.68
N VAL A 10 9.91 -35.79 22.73
CA VAL A 10 9.87 -35.14 21.41
C VAL A 10 9.07 -33.85 21.55
N LEU A 11 9.77 -32.72 21.71
CA LEU A 11 9.16 -31.39 21.70
C LEU A 11 8.97 -30.96 20.23
N ALA A 12 7.78 -31.20 19.67
CA ALA A 12 7.41 -30.71 18.36
C ALA A 12 7.19 -29.18 18.43
N LEU A 13 8.20 -28.39 18.05
CA LEU A 13 8.02 -26.96 17.79
C LEU A 13 7.21 -26.79 16.51
N ALA A 14 5.90 -26.59 16.66
CA ALA A 14 5.05 -26.11 15.57
C ALA A 14 5.47 -24.66 15.26
N ILE A 15 6.25 -24.50 14.19
CA ILE A 15 6.57 -23.18 13.63
C ILE A 15 5.27 -22.66 13.02
N PHE A 16 4.51 -21.87 13.78
CA PHE A 16 3.45 -21.06 13.20
C PHE A 16 4.12 -20.00 12.32
N SER A 17 4.11 -20.23 11.01
CA SER A 17 4.41 -19.21 10.01
C SER A 17 3.37 -18.10 10.15
N ALA A 18 3.59 -17.16 11.07
CA ALA A 18 2.87 -15.91 11.07
C ALA A 18 3.17 -15.25 9.72
N ASN A 19 2.19 -15.24 8.82
CA ASN A 19 2.25 -14.46 7.59
C ASN A 19 2.31 -13.00 8.01
N ALA A 20 3.53 -12.52 8.30
CA ALA A 20 3.82 -11.14 8.56
C ALA A 20 3.41 -10.37 7.30
N SER A 21 2.18 -9.87 7.33
CA SER A 21 1.60 -9.09 6.26
C SER A 21 2.23 -7.71 6.35
N ALA A 22 3.50 -7.61 5.95
CA ALA A 22 4.25 -6.38 6.01
C ALA A 22 3.50 -5.29 5.23
N GLN A 23 3.47 -4.09 5.80
CA GLN A 23 3.05 -2.90 5.07
C GLN A 23 4.22 -2.51 4.17
N PHE A 24 3.95 -2.09 2.93
CA PHE A 24 5.00 -1.57 2.07
C PHE A 24 5.55 -0.21 2.56
N VAL A 25 4.73 0.54 3.31
CA VAL A 25 5.15 1.74 4.04
C VAL A 25 4.84 1.52 5.51
N LYS A 26 5.87 1.48 6.35
CA LYS A 26 5.72 1.29 7.79
C LYS A 26 4.89 2.42 8.39
N GLY A 27 3.83 2.07 9.14
CA GLY A 27 2.95 3.05 9.77
C GLY A 27 1.81 3.53 8.87
N ASN A 28 1.60 2.91 7.71
CA ASN A 28 0.45 3.21 6.85
C ASN A 28 -0.85 2.67 7.48
N GLU A 29 -1.66 3.55 8.06
CA GLU A 29 -2.94 3.22 8.70
C GLU A 29 -4.00 2.66 7.73
N ALA A 30 -3.79 2.80 6.41
CA ALA A 30 -4.65 2.20 5.40
C ALA A 30 -4.56 0.67 5.38
N VAL A 31 -3.54 0.10 6.02
CA VAL A 31 -3.35 -1.34 6.17
C VAL A 31 -3.37 -1.66 7.66
N ASN A 32 -4.39 -2.40 8.10
CA ASN A 32 -4.49 -2.85 9.49
C ASN A 32 -4.66 -4.37 9.55
N THR A 33 -4.45 -4.96 10.72
CA THR A 33 -4.70 -6.36 10.98
C THR A 33 -5.82 -6.44 12.02
N SER A 34 -6.88 -7.17 11.70
CA SER A 34 -7.99 -7.41 12.62
C SER A 34 -7.55 -8.27 13.81
N ALA A 35 -8.39 -8.35 14.84
CA ALA A 35 -8.18 -9.26 15.97
C ALA A 35 -8.12 -10.75 15.56
N THR A 36 -8.67 -11.10 14.39
CA THR A 36 -8.64 -12.46 13.82
C THR A 36 -7.44 -12.71 12.90
N GLY A 37 -6.56 -11.72 12.74
CA GLY A 37 -5.39 -11.81 11.84
C GLY A 37 -5.69 -11.46 10.38
N GLU A 38 -6.90 -11.02 10.06
CA GLU A 38 -7.27 -10.61 8.70
C GLU A 38 -6.66 -9.25 8.35
N ARG A 39 -6.10 -9.11 7.14
CA ARG A 39 -5.58 -7.83 6.64
C ARG A 39 -6.75 -6.95 6.17
N LEU A 40 -7.04 -5.91 6.95
CA LEU A 40 -8.02 -4.88 6.63
C LEU A 40 -7.35 -3.80 5.78
N ILE A 41 -7.97 -3.47 4.64
CA ILE A 41 -7.45 -2.46 3.71
C ILE A 41 -8.47 -1.35 3.51
N GLU A 42 -8.02 -0.12 3.67
CA GLU A 42 -8.74 1.09 3.28
C GLU A 42 -8.08 1.70 2.02
N VAL A 43 -8.89 2.30 1.16
CA VAL A 43 -8.43 3.08 0.00
C VAL A 43 -8.95 4.50 0.09
N ALA A 44 -8.21 5.45 -0.48
CA ALA A 44 -8.57 6.86 -0.42
C ALA A 44 -9.98 7.07 -1.00
N PRO A 45 -10.87 7.75 -0.27
CA PRO A 45 -12.24 7.93 -0.73
C PRO A 45 -12.27 8.87 -1.93
N LEU A 46 -13.12 8.56 -2.90
CA LEU A 46 -13.42 9.49 -3.98
C LEU A 46 -14.15 10.73 -3.42
N PRO A 47 -13.68 11.96 -3.70
CA PRO A 47 -14.37 13.18 -3.26
C PRO A 47 -15.83 13.19 -3.70
N ARG A 48 -16.72 13.64 -2.80
CA ARG A 48 -18.17 13.69 -3.07
C ARG A 48 -18.54 14.65 -4.20
N THR A 49 -17.73 15.69 -4.37
CA THR A 49 -17.92 16.78 -5.33
C THR A 49 -16.63 16.99 -6.16
N GLY A 50 -16.74 17.77 -7.23
CA GLY A 50 -15.61 18.17 -8.06
C GLY A 50 -15.44 17.38 -9.36
N PRO A 51 -14.50 17.81 -10.23
CA PRO A 51 -14.36 17.27 -11.59
C PRO A 51 -14.05 15.77 -11.63
N ILE A 52 -13.28 15.27 -10.66
CA ILE A 52 -12.82 13.87 -10.62
C ILE A 52 -13.98 12.85 -10.63
N ARG A 53 -15.13 13.25 -10.06
CA ARG A 53 -16.33 12.40 -10.00
C ARG A 53 -17.09 12.35 -11.33
N LYS A 54 -16.90 13.36 -12.19
CA LYS A 54 -17.52 13.44 -13.52
C LYS A 54 -16.58 12.98 -14.63
N SER A 55 -15.27 12.98 -14.40
CA SER A 55 -14.28 12.53 -15.38
C SER A 55 -14.19 11.00 -15.42
N LYS A 56 -14.09 10.46 -16.64
CA LYS A 56 -13.73 9.06 -16.87
C LYS A 56 -12.31 8.80 -16.33
N PRO A 57 -12.10 7.77 -15.50
CA PRO A 57 -10.75 7.41 -15.04
C PRO A 57 -9.86 6.98 -16.20
N CYS A 58 -8.56 7.23 -16.06
CA CYS A 58 -7.56 6.62 -16.93
C CYS A 58 -7.34 5.16 -16.50
N LEU A 59 -7.62 4.20 -17.37
CA LEU A 59 -7.37 2.78 -17.09
C LEU A 59 -5.85 2.51 -17.09
N ALA A 60 -5.39 1.60 -16.23
CA ALA A 60 -3.97 1.32 -16.07
C ALA A 60 -3.30 0.78 -17.35
N GLN A 61 -4.07 0.20 -18.27
CA GLN A 61 -3.58 -0.35 -19.54
C GLN A 61 -3.77 0.60 -20.73
N ALA A 62 -4.40 1.76 -20.53
CA ALA A 62 -4.80 2.65 -21.63
C ALA A 62 -3.76 3.70 -22.03
N GLY A 63 -2.62 3.80 -21.33
CA GLY A 63 -1.53 4.71 -21.68
C GLY A 63 -1.84 6.21 -21.56
N CYS A 64 -2.98 6.58 -20.95
CA CYS A 64 -3.40 7.98 -20.74
C CYS A 64 -2.86 8.61 -19.45
N HIS A 65 -2.11 7.85 -18.64
CA HIS A 65 -1.65 8.29 -17.33
C HIS A 65 -0.41 9.16 -17.47
N ALA A 66 -0.49 10.40 -16.99
CA ALA A 66 0.64 11.31 -16.95
C ALA A 66 1.20 11.41 -15.52
N GLY A 67 2.52 11.33 -15.40
CA GLY A 67 3.22 11.47 -14.11
C GLY A 67 3.48 10.15 -13.38
N PRO A 68 3.78 10.20 -12.07
CA PRO A 68 4.14 9.03 -11.28
C PRO A 68 2.95 8.07 -11.12
N TRP A 69 3.22 6.78 -11.04
CA TRP A 69 2.24 5.79 -10.60
C TRP A 69 1.95 5.96 -9.11
N HIS A 70 0.68 5.98 -8.74
CA HIS A 70 0.26 5.97 -7.34
C HIS A 70 0.38 4.56 -6.79
N MET A 71 1.26 4.38 -5.82
CA MET A 71 1.49 3.12 -5.13
C MET A 71 0.44 3.00 -4.03
N VAL A 72 -0.58 2.18 -4.25
CA VAL A 72 -1.72 2.02 -3.35
C VAL A 72 -1.76 0.59 -2.82
N GLU A 73 -1.86 0.44 -1.50
CA GLU A 73 -2.15 -0.85 -0.86
C GLU A 73 -3.62 -1.20 -1.08
N THR A 74 -3.88 -2.36 -1.65
CA THR A 74 -5.25 -2.86 -1.93
C THR A 74 -5.42 -4.25 -1.33
N ARG A 75 -6.63 -4.82 -1.42
CA ARG A 75 -6.86 -6.24 -1.08
C ARG A 75 -6.00 -7.22 -1.89
N TYR A 76 -5.45 -6.78 -3.02
CA TYR A 76 -4.56 -7.57 -3.88
C TYR A 76 -3.07 -7.31 -3.60
N GLY A 77 -2.75 -6.64 -2.48
CA GLY A 77 -1.42 -6.14 -2.17
C GLY A 77 -1.13 -4.77 -2.79
N LEU A 78 0.14 -4.39 -2.86
CA LEU A 78 0.58 -3.14 -3.48
C LEU A 78 0.27 -3.14 -4.98
N GLN A 79 -0.38 -2.09 -5.44
CA GLN A 79 -0.72 -1.87 -6.85
C GLN A 79 -0.13 -0.55 -7.35
N GLU A 80 0.12 -0.49 -8.65
CA GLU A 80 0.40 0.74 -9.39
C GLU A 80 -0.91 1.26 -9.97
N CYS A 81 -1.36 2.43 -9.51
CA CYS A 81 -2.62 3.04 -9.92
C CYS A 81 -2.39 4.37 -10.66
N THR A 82 -3.26 4.68 -11.61
CA THR A 82 -3.24 5.97 -12.32
C THR A 82 -3.76 7.11 -11.45
N GLU A 83 -4.42 6.79 -10.33
CA GLU A 83 -4.98 7.74 -9.37
C GLU A 83 -4.96 7.18 -7.94
N VAL A 84 -5.03 8.08 -6.96
CA VAL A 84 -5.00 7.75 -5.53
C VAL A 84 -6.20 6.93 -5.04
N TYR A 85 -7.33 6.99 -5.75
CA TYR A 85 -8.62 6.43 -5.33
C TYR A 85 -8.77 4.94 -5.62
N ALA A 86 -7.86 4.39 -6.42
CA ALA A 86 -7.90 3.00 -6.87
C ALA A 86 -9.28 2.57 -7.40
N ARG A 87 -9.94 3.43 -8.21
CA ARG A 87 -11.21 3.04 -8.87
C ARG A 87 -10.99 1.80 -9.73
N GLU A 88 -12.07 1.08 -9.99
CA GLU A 88 -12.04 -0.12 -10.82
C GLU A 88 -11.34 0.12 -12.17
N GLY A 89 -10.42 -0.77 -12.54
CA GLY A 89 -9.63 -0.67 -13.78
C GLY A 89 -8.48 0.34 -13.78
N THR A 90 -8.32 1.16 -12.73
CA THR A 90 -7.25 2.17 -12.65
C THR A 90 -5.94 1.65 -12.09
N CYS A 91 -5.93 0.43 -11.58
CA CYS A 91 -4.78 -0.20 -10.95
C CYS A 91 -4.31 -1.43 -11.71
N ARG A 92 -3.00 -1.71 -11.60
CA ARG A 92 -2.37 -2.95 -12.06
C ARG A 92 -1.42 -3.48 -11.00
N LYS A 93 -1.05 -4.76 -11.12
CA LYS A 93 -0.06 -5.40 -10.25
C LYS A 93 1.22 -4.56 -10.21
N SER A 94 1.73 -4.31 -9.00
CA SER A 94 2.94 -3.53 -8.84
C SER A 94 4.15 -4.21 -9.49
N SER A 95 4.98 -3.41 -10.17
CA SER A 95 6.31 -3.79 -10.66
C SER A 95 7.42 -3.13 -9.84
N TYR A 96 7.10 -2.70 -8.61
CA TYR A 96 8.07 -2.13 -7.70
C TYR A 96 9.17 -3.16 -7.38
N GLY A 97 10.43 -2.73 -7.51
CA GLY A 97 11.60 -3.59 -7.36
C GLY A 97 12.04 -4.32 -8.63
N THR A 98 11.20 -4.37 -9.68
CA THR A 98 11.56 -5.04 -10.95
C THR A 98 11.67 -4.08 -12.13
N THR A 99 10.88 -3.00 -12.13
CA THR A 99 10.88 -1.98 -13.19
C THR A 99 11.15 -0.60 -12.61
N LYS A 100 12.03 0.16 -13.28
CA LYS A 100 12.25 1.58 -12.98
C LYS A 100 11.09 2.41 -13.53
N LEU A 101 10.26 2.94 -12.64
CA LEU A 101 9.15 3.85 -12.96
C LEU A 101 9.12 4.96 -11.93
N SER A 102 8.62 6.13 -12.33
CA SER A 102 8.28 7.17 -11.35
C SER A 102 7.07 6.74 -10.54
N ARG A 103 7.15 6.87 -9.22
CA ARG A 103 6.16 6.37 -8.26
C ARG A 103 5.94 7.35 -7.12
N ILE A 104 4.75 7.38 -6.57
CA ILE A 104 4.45 8.10 -5.33
C ILE A 104 3.60 7.23 -4.43
N TRP A 105 3.86 7.24 -3.12
CA TRP A 105 3.23 6.33 -2.17
C TRP A 105 2.01 6.94 -1.52
N VAL A 106 0.86 6.31 -1.70
CA VAL A 106 -0.40 6.75 -1.09
C VAL A 106 -0.58 6.05 0.24
N VAL A 107 -0.62 6.82 1.31
CA VAL A 107 -0.69 6.32 2.69
C VAL A 107 -1.73 7.08 3.49
N LYS A 108 -2.17 6.49 4.59
CA LYS A 108 -3.01 7.14 5.60
C LYS A 108 -2.22 7.25 6.90
N VAL A 109 -2.18 8.45 7.49
CA VAL A 109 -1.51 8.75 8.76
C VAL A 109 -2.32 9.78 9.54
N GLY A 110 -2.59 9.54 10.81
CA GLY A 110 -3.42 10.41 11.63
C GLY A 110 -4.80 10.64 11.03
N GLY A 111 -5.36 9.63 10.33
CA GLY A 111 -6.63 9.76 9.60
C GLY A 111 -6.55 10.59 8.30
N GLN A 112 -5.38 11.11 7.92
CA GLN A 112 -5.20 11.92 6.71
C GLN A 112 -4.56 11.12 5.59
N TRP A 113 -5.05 11.31 4.36
CA TRP A 113 -4.45 10.72 3.17
C TRP A 113 -3.30 11.58 2.67
N LEU A 114 -2.14 10.96 2.55
CA LEU A 114 -0.90 11.58 2.11
C LEU A 114 -0.38 10.88 0.86
N GLN A 115 0.36 11.62 0.03
CA GLN A 115 1.21 11.08 -1.02
C GLN A 115 2.67 11.42 -0.69
N CYS A 116 3.50 10.38 -0.58
CA CYS A 116 4.87 10.45 -0.11
C CYS A 116 5.84 10.14 -1.24
N GLN A 117 6.95 10.88 -1.32
CA GLN A 117 7.96 10.72 -2.37
C GLN A 117 8.60 9.33 -2.38
N TYR A 118 8.73 8.66 -1.23
CA TYR A 118 9.33 7.34 -1.06
C TYR A 118 8.43 6.43 -0.21
N PRO A 119 8.69 5.11 -0.11
CA PRO A 119 7.94 4.19 0.75
C PRO A 119 8.27 4.39 2.24
N ASP A 120 8.33 5.63 2.69
CA ASP A 120 8.76 6.02 4.03
C ASP A 120 8.03 7.30 4.47
N LEU A 121 7.57 7.32 5.73
CA LEU A 121 6.83 8.46 6.28
C LEU A 121 7.73 9.65 6.63
N GLY A 122 9.04 9.44 6.78
CA GLY A 122 10.04 10.51 6.91
C GLY A 122 10.39 11.18 5.58
N SER A 123 9.89 10.64 4.46
CA SER A 123 10.04 11.28 3.15
C SER A 123 9.12 12.50 2.99
N LYS A 124 9.27 13.21 1.87
CA LYS A 124 8.41 14.36 1.58
C LYS A 124 6.98 13.88 1.29
N CYS A 125 6.10 14.06 2.26
CA CYS A 125 4.69 13.71 2.18
C CYS A 125 3.80 14.96 2.14
N VAL A 126 2.82 14.98 1.24
CA VAL A 126 1.81 16.06 1.15
C VAL A 126 0.40 15.50 1.19
N LYS A 127 -0.55 16.32 1.65
CA LYS A 127 -1.96 15.92 1.75
C LYS A 127 -2.59 15.76 0.38
N VAL A 128 -3.20 14.60 0.12
CA VAL A 128 -3.90 14.27 -1.14
C VAL A 128 -5.03 15.27 -1.42
N PHE A 129 -5.78 15.62 -0.37
CA PHE A 129 -6.97 16.47 -0.46
C PHE A 129 -6.72 17.96 -0.18
N ALA A 130 -5.46 18.40 -0.13
CA ALA A 130 -5.15 19.82 -0.09
C ALA A 130 -5.43 20.49 -1.45
N PRO A 131 -5.69 21.80 -1.48
CA PRO A 131 -5.72 22.54 -2.75
C PRO A 131 -4.32 22.60 -3.38
N PRO A 132 -4.20 22.63 -4.72
CA PRO A 132 -2.95 22.95 -5.40
C PRO A 132 -2.40 24.33 -4.96
N PRO A 133 -1.06 24.51 -4.89
CA PRO A 133 -0.01 23.53 -5.22
C PRO A 133 0.33 22.57 -4.07
N THR A 134 -0.32 22.69 -2.92
CA THR A 134 0.02 21.96 -1.68
C THR A 134 -0.21 20.45 -1.79
N ASN A 135 -0.95 19.98 -2.79
CA ASN A 135 -1.17 18.58 -3.10
C ASN A 135 -0.36 18.08 -4.31
N LEU A 136 0.66 18.80 -4.76
CA LEU A 136 1.44 18.38 -5.92
C LEU A 136 2.48 17.31 -5.53
N PRO A 137 2.59 16.22 -6.30
CA PRO A 137 3.57 15.17 -6.05
C PRO A 137 4.99 15.68 -6.30
N TYR A 138 5.95 15.25 -5.46
CA TYR A 138 7.37 15.50 -5.68
C TYR A 138 7.91 14.51 -6.73
N PRO A 139 8.83 14.93 -7.61
CA PRO A 139 9.48 14.00 -8.52
C PRO A 139 10.23 12.94 -7.70
N ALA A 140 9.81 11.68 -7.81
CA ALA A 140 10.55 10.54 -7.31
C ALA A 140 11.18 9.81 -8.50
N LEU A 141 12.50 9.68 -8.45
CA LEU A 141 13.27 8.84 -9.37
C LEU A 141 13.81 7.67 -8.54
N GLN A 142 13.57 6.46 -9.04
CA GLN A 142 14.12 5.22 -8.49
C GLN A 142 15.24 4.69 -9.38
#